data_AF-A0AAW9EUC5-F1
#
_entry.id   AF-A0AAW9EUC5-F1
#
_cell.length_a   1.000
_cell.length_b   1.000
_cell.length_c   1.000
_cell.angle_alpha   90.00
_cell.angle_beta   90.00
_cell.angle_gamma   90.00
#
_symmetry.space_group_name_H-M   'P 1'
#
loop_
_entity.id
_entity.type
_entity.pdbx_description
1 polymer ?
#
loop_
_entity_poly.entity_id
_entity_poly.type
_entity_poly.pdbx_seq_one_letter_code
_entity_poly.pdbx_strand_id
1 'polypeptide(L)'
;MGKRIGQFEVDGSRFRNADYELMRAIQKDMVVLDIQHNLYRDKATYTAEHPTFDVIELGEAAPTYQVLVDLDDNDNKTVEFKRVDI
;
A
#
# COMPACT_ATOMS: atom_id res chain seq x y z
N MET A 1 14.92 -3.56 -17.48
CA MET A 1 15.20 -3.10 -16.10
C MET A 1 13.86 -3.06 -15.42
N GLY A 2 13.54 -4.11 -14.67
CA GLY A 2 12.26 -4.20 -13.97
C GLY A 2 12.08 -3.11 -12.91
N LYS A 3 10.83 -2.93 -12.50
CA LYS A 3 10.40 -1.94 -11.49
C LYS A 3 9.72 -2.65 -10.34
N ARG A 4 9.83 -2.12 -9.12
CA ARG A 4 9.16 -2.68 -7.94
C ARG A 4 7.80 -2.04 -7.73
N ILE A 5 6.92 -2.20 -8.71
CA ILE A 5 5.59 -1.57 -8.73
C ILE A 5 4.54 -2.58 -8.33
N GLY A 6 3.62 -2.17 -7.46
CA GLY A 6 2.51 -2.96 -6.99
C GLY A 6 1.27 -2.12 -6.71
N GLN A 7 0.16 -2.80 -6.46
CA GLN A 7 -1.10 -2.20 -6.06
C GLN A 7 -1.53 -2.69 -4.68
N PHE A 8 -2.18 -1.84 -3.89
CA PHE A 8 -2.78 -2.24 -2.62
C PHE A 8 -4.00 -1.38 -2.29
N GLU A 9 -4.89 -1.90 -1.44
CA GLU A 9 -6.08 -1.18 -0.98
C GLU A 9 -5.93 -0.72 0.47
N VAL A 10 -6.38 0.51 0.74
CA VAL A 10 -6.52 1.06 2.10
C VAL A 10 -7.98 1.46 2.31
N ASP A 11 -8.51 1.17 3.48
CA ASP A 11 -9.88 1.55 3.86
C ASP A 11 -10.02 3.08 3.93
N GLY A 12 -11.09 3.60 3.31
CA GLY A 12 -11.38 5.02 3.20
C GLY A 12 -11.57 5.72 4.56
N SER A 13 -12.00 4.97 5.58
CA SER A 13 -12.12 5.47 6.96
C SER A 13 -10.79 5.94 7.55
N ARG A 14 -9.66 5.38 7.12
CA ARG A 14 -8.32 5.76 7.60
C ARG A 14 -7.95 7.20 7.19
N PHE A 15 -8.43 7.66 6.04
CA PHE A 15 -8.24 9.05 5.60
C PHE A 15 -9.14 10.02 6.34
N ARG A 16 -10.40 9.63 6.60
CA ARG A 16 -11.38 10.51 7.26
C ARG A 16 -11.11 10.69 8.75
N ASN A 17 -10.63 9.65 9.42
CA ASN A 17 -10.31 9.68 10.84
C ASN A 17 -8.95 10.34 11.13
N ALA A 18 -8.28 10.90 10.12
CA ALA A 18 -7.00 11.56 10.28
C ALA A 18 -5.95 10.67 10.98
N ASP A 19 -5.91 9.37 10.64
CA ASP A 19 -4.90 8.43 11.16
C ASP A 19 -3.56 8.66 10.46
N TYR A 20 -3.01 9.87 10.65
CA TYR A 20 -1.82 10.36 9.96
C TYR A 20 -0.60 9.49 10.24
N GLU A 21 -0.45 8.97 11.46
CA GLU A 21 0.66 8.08 11.81
C GLU A 21 0.59 6.76 11.04
N LEU A 22 -0.61 6.18 10.89
CA LEU A 22 -0.77 4.98 10.06
C LEU A 22 -0.49 5.28 8.58
N MET A 23 -1.06 6.37 8.05
CA MET A 23 -0.85 6.72 6.65
C MET A 23 0.61 7.03 6.34
N ARG A 24 1.32 7.67 7.27
CA ARG A 24 2.76 7.90 7.20
C ARG A 24 3.54 6.60 7.21
N ALA A 25 3.17 5.64 8.07
CA ALA A 25 3.80 4.32 8.11
C ALA A 25 3.58 3.53 6.82
N ILE A 26 2.37 3.58 6.25
CA ILE A 26 2.04 2.92 4.96
C ILE A 26 2.86 3.51 3.81
N GLN A 27 3.05 4.84 3.78
CA GLN A 27 3.75 5.52 2.68
C GLN A 27 5.27 5.63 2.91
N LYS A 28 5.80 5.05 3.99
CA LYS A 28 7.23 5.07 4.28
C LYS A 28 8.00 4.40 3.14
N ASP A 29 9.08 5.04 2.68
CA ASP A 29 9.95 4.55 1.60
C ASP A 29 9.23 4.28 0.26
N MET A 30 8.05 4.87 0.06
CA MET A 30 7.18 4.63 -1.09
C MET A 30 7.19 5.82 -2.06
N VAL A 31 7.14 5.52 -3.36
CA VAL A 31 6.78 6.51 -4.40
C VAL A 31 5.40 6.18 -4.92
N VAL A 32 4.41 7.02 -4.62
CA VAL A 32 3.04 6.86 -5.09
C VAL A 32 2.91 7.34 -6.53
N LEU A 33 2.34 6.51 -7.40
CA LEU A 33 2.16 6.78 -8.83
C LEU A 33 0.71 7.15 -9.16
N ASP A 34 -0.26 6.49 -8.52
CA ASP A 34 -1.69 6.75 -8.69
C ASP A 34 -2.47 6.39 -7.42
N ILE A 35 -3.56 7.11 -7.16
CA ILE A 35 -4.52 6.80 -6.10
C ILE A 35 -5.93 6.94 -6.67
N GLN A 36 -6.69 5.85 -6.62
CA GLN A 36 -8.09 5.82 -7.04
C GLN A 36 -8.98 5.57 -5.84
N HIS A 37 -9.91 6.50 -5.57
CA HIS A 37 -10.84 6.35 -4.46
C HIS A 37 -12.21 5.88 -4.96
N ASN A 38 -12.65 4.72 -4.47
CA ASN A 38 -13.99 4.21 -4.68
C ASN A 38 -14.87 4.56 -3.49
N LEU A 39 -15.64 5.66 -3.62
CA LEU A 39 -16.55 6.13 -2.57
C LEU A 39 -17.68 5.16 -2.23
N TYR A 40 -18.10 4.31 -3.18
CA TYR A 40 -19.17 3.34 -2.93
C TYR A 40 -18.72 2.20 -2.02
N ARG A 41 -17.47 1.76 -2.18
CA ARG A 41 -16.86 0.69 -1.37
C ARG A 41 -16.05 1.20 -0.18
N ASP A 42 -15.91 2.51 -0.08
CA ASP A 42 -15.07 3.18 0.90
C ASP A 42 -13.63 2.65 0.93
N LYS A 43 -13.01 2.57 -0.26
CA LYS A 43 -11.64 2.05 -0.42
C LYS A 43 -10.84 2.91 -1.38
N ALA A 44 -9.58 3.16 -1.02
CA ALA A 44 -8.59 3.78 -1.91
C ALA A 44 -7.61 2.72 -2.40
N THR A 45 -7.50 2.56 -3.71
CA THR A 45 -6.50 1.71 -4.36
C THR A 45 -5.28 2.55 -4.72
N TYR A 46 -4.12 2.13 -4.23
CA TYR A 46 -2.83 2.74 -4.47
C TYR A 46 -2.10 1.96 -5.54
N THR A 47 -1.44 2.67 -6.46
CA THR A 47 -0.38 2.11 -7.30
C THR A 47 0.92 2.82 -6.92
N ALA A 48 1.94 2.05 -6.55
CA ALA A 48 3.17 2.63 -6.01
C ALA A 48 4.41 1.77 -6.29
N GLU A 49 5.57 2.42 -6.22
CA GLU A 49 6.88 1.75 -6.15
C GLU A 49 7.31 1.64 -4.68
N HIS A 50 7.73 0.45 -4.25
CA HIS A 50 8.20 0.21 -2.88
C HIS A 50 9.33 -0.85 -2.84
N PRO A 51 10.35 -0.71 -1.98
CA PRO A 51 11.49 -1.64 -1.93
C PRO A 51 11.13 -3.10 -1.67
N THR A 52 10.03 -3.37 -0.95
CA THR A 52 9.58 -4.73 -0.62
C THR A 52 8.71 -5.39 -1.69
N PHE A 53 8.30 -4.65 -2.73
CA PHE A 53 7.54 -5.24 -3.83
C PHE A 53 8.44 -6.06 -4.75
N ASP A 54 7.84 -6.98 -5.48
CA ASP A 54 8.52 -7.81 -6.46
C ASP A 54 8.97 -6.97 -7.64
N VAL A 55 10.08 -7.35 -8.25
CA VAL A 55 10.52 -6.75 -9.51
C VAL A 55 9.64 -7.31 -10.62
N ILE A 56 8.94 -6.43 -11.34
CA ILE A 56 8.17 -6.77 -12.53
C ILE A 56 8.83 -6.22 -13.78
N GLU A 57 8.73 -6.96 -14.89
CA GLU A 57 9.22 -6.52 -16.19
C GLU A 57 8.20 -5.67 -16.95
N LEU A 58 8.66 -4.99 -17.98
CA LEU A 58 7.81 -4.11 -18.77
C LEU A 58 6.74 -4.92 -19.52
N GLY A 59 5.46 -4.54 -19.34
CA GLY A 59 4.32 -5.23 -19.93
C GLY A 59 3.66 -6.27 -19.02
N GLU A 60 4.21 -6.53 -17.83
CA GLU A 60 3.58 -7.37 -16.81
C GLU A 60 2.54 -6.57 -16.01
N ALA A 61 1.49 -7.26 -15.55
CA ALA A 61 0.51 -6.66 -14.66
C ALA A 61 1.13 -6.42 -13.28
N ALA A 62 0.82 -5.27 -12.68
CA ALA A 62 1.26 -4.95 -11.32
C ALA A 62 0.64 -5.95 -10.33
N PRO A 63 1.44 -6.61 -9.46
CA PRO A 63 0.92 -7.52 -8.45
C PRO A 63 0.12 -6.75 -7.40
N THR A 64 -0.83 -7.45 -6.76
CA THR A 64 -1.60 -6.89 -5.65
C THR A 64 -0.99 -7.31 -4.31
N TYR A 65 -0.96 -6.39 -3.37
CA TYR A 65 -0.46 -6.56 -2.01
C TYR A 65 -1.57 -6.24 -1.00
N GLN A 66 -1.60 -7.03 0.07
CA GLN A 66 -2.36 -6.76 1.26
C GLN A 66 -1.48 -5.97 2.24
N VAL A 67 -2.03 -4.87 2.77
CA VAL A 67 -1.38 -4.09 3.83
C VAL A 67 -1.68 -4.75 5.17
N LEU A 68 -0.65 -5.21 5.85
CA LEU A 68 -0.71 -5.73 7.21
C LEU A 68 -0.12 -4.68 8.15
N VAL A 69 -0.83 -4.41 9.24
CA VAL A 69 -0.42 -3.42 10.24
C VAL A 69 -0.23 -4.15 11.55
N ASP A 70 0.97 -4.08 12.10
CA ASP A 70 1.31 -4.61 13.41
C ASP A 70 1.65 -3.48 14.38
N LEU A 71 1.34 -3.67 15.66
CA LEU A 71 1.69 -2.76 16.74
C LEU A 71 2.82 -3.41 17.53
N ASP A 72 3.99 -2.76 17.56
CA ASP A 72 5.07 -3.22 18.42
C ASP A 72 4.81 -2.86 19.90
N ASP A 73 5.62 -3.42 20.80
CA ASP A 73 5.53 -3.19 22.25
C ASP A 73 5.76 -1.72 22.67
N ASN A 74 6.18 -0.85 21.74
CA ASN A 74 6.40 0.58 21.96
C ASN A 74 5.34 1.45 21.25
N ASP A 75 4.19 0.88 20.89
CA ASP A 75 3.10 1.54 20.15
C ASP A 75 3.49 2.03 18.74
N ASN A 76 4.63 1.57 18.18
CA ASN A 76 4.98 1.89 16.80
C ASN A 76 4.19 1.02 15.84
N LYS A 77 3.60 1.67 14.83
CA LYS A 77 2.93 0.99 13.73
C LYS A 77 3.97 0.49 12.72
N THR A 78 4.11 -0.82 12.61
CA THR A 78 4.89 -1.46 11.55
C THR A 78 3.95 -1.89 10.43
N VAL A 79 4.33 -1.61 9.18
CA VAL A 79 3.54 -1.97 8.01
C VAL A 79 4.30 -2.98 7.17
N GLU A 80 3.63 -4.08 6.83
CA GLU A 80 4.12 -5.10 5.92
C GLU A 80 3.20 -5.20 4.69
N PHE A 81 3.79 -5.45 3.53
CA PHE A 81 3.07 -5.68 2.29
C PHE A 81 3.19 -7.14 1.87
N LYS A 82 2.10 -7.90 2.00
CA LYS A 82 2.06 -9.31 1.62
C LYS A 82 1.43 -9.47 0.24
N ARG A 83 2.15 -10.08 -0.70
CA ARG A 83 1.60 -10.38 -2.03
C ARG A 83 0.36 -11.28 -1.92
N VAL A 84 -0.64 -10.98 -2.74
CA VAL A 84 -1.86 -11.77 -2.90
C VAL A 84 -1.85 -12.35 -4.31
N ASP A 85 -1.86 -13.68 -4.41
CA ASP A 85 -2.06 -14.35 -5.69
C ASP A 85 -3.58 -14.47 -5.93
N ILE A 86 -4.04 -13.94 -7.06
CA ILE A 86 -5.44 -13.93 -7.51
C ILE A 86 -5.61 -14.94 -8.63
#